data_AF-A0A172LQW2-F1
#
_entry.id   AF-A0A172LQW2-F1
#
_cell.length_a   1.000
_cell.length_b   1.000
_cell.length_c   1.000
_cell.angle_alpha   90.00
_cell.angle_beta   90.00
_cell.angle_gamma   90.00
#
_symmetry.space_group_name_H-M   'P 1'
#
loop_
_entity.id
_entity.type
_entity.pdbx_description
1 polymer ?
#
loop_
_entity_poly.entity_id
_entity_poly.type
_entity_poly.pdbx_seq_one_letter_code
_entity_poly.pdbx_strand_id
1 'polypeptide(L)'
;QITDWLGNPWTKESGKPAAHPNSRFCTPASQCPIIDPAWEDPVGVPISAMLFGGRRPAGVPLIYEARNWTHGVFIGSAMRSEATAAAEHKGKVIMHDPFAMRPFFGYNFGDYVKHWLSM
;
A
#
# COMPACT_ATOMS: atom_id res chain seq x y z
N GLN A 1 -33.07 8.45 -2.57
CA GLN A 1 -32.85 7.32 -3.48
C GLN A 1 -31.35 7.25 -3.78
N ILE A 2 -30.75 6.05 -3.77
CA ILE A 2 -29.33 5.85 -4.08
C ILE A 2 -29.24 5.16 -5.45
N THR A 3 -28.23 5.53 -6.24
CA THR A 3 -27.89 4.88 -7.51
C THR A 3 -26.50 4.26 -7.37
N ASP A 4 -26.33 3.01 -7.80
CA ASP A 4 -25.02 2.35 -7.76
C ASP A 4 -24.08 2.85 -8.86
N TRP A 5 -22.81 2.43 -8.79
CA TRP A 5 -21.76 2.78 -9.76
C TRP A 5 -22.00 2.22 -11.18
N LEU A 6 -23.02 1.36 -11.37
CA LEU A 6 -23.46 0.83 -12.66
C LEU A 6 -24.72 1.55 -13.19
N GLY A 7 -25.24 2.54 -12.48
CA GLY A 7 -26.41 3.33 -12.88
C GLY A 7 -27.76 2.75 -12.45
N ASN A 8 -27.80 1.73 -11.59
CA ASN A 8 -29.05 1.08 -11.15
C ASN A 8 -29.55 1.64 -9.80
N PRO A 9 -30.87 1.63 -9.53
CA PRO A 9 -31.38 1.90 -8.18
C PRO A 9 -30.78 0.93 -7.16
N TRP A 10 -30.31 1.46 -6.03
CA TRP A 10 -29.66 0.67 -4.98
C TRP A 10 -30.36 0.84 -3.63
N THR A 11 -30.50 -0.27 -2.90
CA THR A 11 -30.93 -0.35 -1.50
C THR A 11 -30.04 -1.32 -0.72
N LYS A 12 -30.19 -1.38 0.61
CA LYS A 12 -29.42 -2.32 1.45
C LYS A 12 -29.71 -3.79 1.10
N GLU A 13 -30.86 -4.06 0.50
CA GLU A 13 -31.33 -5.39 0.09
C GLU A 13 -30.82 -5.79 -1.30
N SER A 14 -30.15 -4.90 -2.05
CA SER A 14 -29.67 -5.19 -3.41
C SER A 14 -28.58 -6.26 -3.51
N GLY A 15 -28.03 -6.74 -2.39
CA GLY A 15 -27.06 -7.84 -2.33
C GLY A 15 -25.69 -7.56 -2.98
N LYS A 16 -25.45 -6.33 -3.44
CA LYS A 16 -24.21 -5.87 -4.08
C LYS A 16 -23.78 -4.51 -3.49
N PRO A 17 -22.48 -4.18 -3.49
CA PRO A 17 -22.01 -2.86 -3.04
C PRO A 17 -22.55 -1.72 -3.93
N ALA A 18 -22.88 -0.58 -3.31
CA ALA A 18 -23.28 0.63 -4.03
C ALA A 18 -22.12 1.24 -4.86
N ALA A 19 -20.87 1.10 -4.38
CA ALA A 19 -19.66 1.59 -5.04
C ALA A 19 -18.72 0.43 -5.36
N HIS A 20 -17.94 0.56 -6.44
CA HIS A 20 -16.92 -0.42 -6.79
C HIS A 20 -15.91 -0.59 -5.64
N PRO A 21 -15.39 -1.81 -5.33
CA PRO A 21 -14.42 -2.01 -4.25
C PRO A 21 -13.11 -1.21 -4.36
N ASN A 22 -12.83 -0.64 -5.54
CA ASN A 22 -11.70 0.25 -5.84
C ASN A 22 -12.16 1.66 -6.28
N SER A 23 -13.39 2.08 -5.98
CA SER A 23 -13.86 3.45 -6.26
C SER A 23 -12.97 4.47 -5.54
N ARG A 24 -12.73 5.63 -6.16
CA ARG A 24 -11.79 6.65 -5.67
C ARG A 24 -12.48 7.99 -5.46
N PHE A 25 -11.94 8.78 -4.54
CA PHE A 25 -12.09 10.24 -4.55
C PHE A 25 -10.83 10.86 -5.15
N CYS A 26 -10.95 12.06 -5.71
CA CYS A 26 -9.83 12.88 -6.16
C CYS A 26 -10.03 14.28 -5.57
N THR A 27 -9.11 14.72 -4.73
CA THR A 27 -9.22 15.97 -3.97
C THR A 27 -7.85 16.63 -3.86
N PRO A 28 -7.76 17.97 -3.81
CA PRO A 28 -6.51 18.66 -3.54
C PRO A 28 -5.92 18.26 -2.18
N ALA A 29 -4.60 18.05 -2.12
CA ALA A 29 -3.89 17.72 -0.88
C ALA A 29 -4.00 18.85 0.16
N SER A 30 -3.96 20.11 -0.30
CA SER A 30 -4.08 21.31 0.54
C SER A 30 -5.40 21.43 1.30
N GLN A 31 -6.42 20.65 0.97
CA GLN A 31 -7.69 20.59 1.70
C GLN A 31 -7.67 19.63 2.89
N CYS A 32 -6.58 18.88 3.12
CA CYS A 32 -6.44 18.05 4.31
C CYS A 32 -6.22 18.96 5.55
N PRO A 33 -7.08 18.90 6.60
CA PRO A 33 -7.01 19.81 7.75
C PRO A 33 -5.78 19.59 8.64
N ILE A 34 -5.03 18.52 8.38
CA ILE A 34 -3.82 18.13 9.09
C ILE A 34 -2.65 17.95 8.11
N ILE A 35 -2.69 18.61 6.94
CA ILE A 35 -1.55 18.61 6.02
C ILE A 35 -0.32 19.17 6.73
N ASP A 36 0.81 18.48 6.60
CA ASP A 36 2.05 18.93 7.23
C ASP A 36 2.50 20.27 6.61
N PRO A 37 2.94 21.27 7.39
CA PRO A 37 3.37 22.56 6.85
C PRO A 37 4.57 22.45 5.90
N ALA A 38 5.38 21.39 5.99
CA ALA A 38 6.53 21.14 5.12
C ALA A 38 6.23 20.16 3.97
N TRP A 39 4.95 19.84 3.67
CA TRP A 39 4.59 18.84 2.65
C TRP A 39 5.07 19.19 1.22
N GLU A 40 5.28 20.49 0.93
CA GLU A 40 5.82 21.03 -0.31
C GLU A 40 7.23 21.63 -0.15
N ASP A 41 7.89 21.41 1.00
CA ASP A 41 9.23 21.96 1.24
C ASP A 41 10.24 21.35 0.23
N PRO A 42 10.93 22.16 -0.58
CA PRO A 42 11.89 21.66 -1.57
C PRO A 42 13.09 20.92 -0.95
N VAL A 43 13.41 21.13 0.33
CA VAL A 43 14.48 20.37 1.00
C VAL A 43 13.99 19.02 1.55
N GLY A 44 12.67 18.78 1.53
CA GLY A 44 12.03 17.57 2.04
C GLY A 44 11.98 17.50 3.57
N VAL A 45 11.61 16.33 4.08
CA VAL A 45 11.55 16.05 5.53
C VAL A 45 12.53 14.94 5.91
N PRO A 46 13.22 15.04 7.06
CA PRO A 46 14.13 14.01 7.50
C PRO A 46 13.38 12.72 7.85
N ILE A 47 13.83 11.59 7.31
CA ILE A 47 13.24 10.27 7.58
C ILE A 47 14.02 9.56 8.69
N SER A 48 13.36 9.32 9.82
CA SER A 48 13.97 8.63 10.98
C SER A 48 13.60 7.15 11.08
N ALA A 49 12.56 6.71 10.37
CA ALA A 49 12.11 5.32 10.38
C ALA A 49 11.47 4.93 9.04
N MET A 50 11.65 3.67 8.64
CA MET A 50 10.99 3.07 7.47
C MET A 50 10.18 1.87 7.94
N LEU A 51 8.89 1.83 7.60
CA LEU A 51 7.97 0.78 8.03
C LEU A 51 7.58 -0.09 6.83
N PHE A 52 7.74 -1.39 6.97
CA PHE A 52 7.25 -2.40 6.03
C PHE A 52 6.05 -3.12 6.61
N GLY A 53 5.00 -3.30 5.82
CA GLY A 53 3.76 -3.92 6.30
C GLY A 53 2.86 -4.39 5.17
N GLY A 54 2.01 -5.38 5.48
CA GLY A 54 1.06 -5.96 4.54
C GLY A 54 -0.07 -6.66 5.27
N ARG A 55 -1.12 -7.04 4.55
CA ARG A 55 -2.26 -7.77 5.12
C ARG A 55 -1.86 -9.22 5.40
N ARG A 56 -1.68 -9.56 6.68
CA ARG A 56 -1.30 -10.90 7.14
C ARG A 56 -2.31 -11.38 8.19
N PRO A 57 -3.21 -12.33 7.86
CA PRO A 57 -4.26 -12.77 8.78
C PRO A 57 -3.71 -13.61 9.95
N ALA A 58 -2.49 -14.14 9.83
CA ALA A 58 -1.87 -14.98 10.85
C ALA A 58 -0.33 -14.92 10.79
N GLY A 59 0.29 -15.19 11.93
CA GLY A 59 1.71 -15.53 12.07
C GLY A 59 2.70 -14.37 12.15
N VAL A 60 2.39 -13.20 11.60
CA VAL A 60 3.26 -12.00 11.72
C VAL A 60 2.78 -11.17 12.92
N PRO A 61 3.66 -10.78 13.86
CA PRO A 61 3.28 -9.96 15.01
C PRO A 61 2.88 -8.55 14.57
N LEU A 62 2.27 -7.79 15.49
CA LEU A 62 1.83 -6.41 15.23
C LEU A 62 2.98 -5.51 14.76
N ILE A 63 4.10 -5.55 15.47
CA ILE A 63 5.30 -4.77 15.17
C ILE A 63 6.53 -5.54 15.64
N TYR A 64 7.62 -5.41 14.88
CA TYR A 64 8.95 -5.85 15.26
C TYR A 64 9.99 -4.99 14.53
N GLU A 65 11.15 -4.82 15.13
CA GLU A 65 12.22 -3.97 14.60
C GLU A 65 13.29 -4.81 13.88
N ALA A 66 13.85 -4.25 12.81
CA ALA A 66 15.01 -4.84 12.17
C ALA A 66 16.26 -4.71 13.07
N ARG A 67 17.14 -5.72 13.08
CA ARG A 67 18.37 -5.69 13.89
C ARG A 67 19.44 -4.76 13.35
N ASN A 68 19.37 -4.46 12.06
CA ASN A 68 20.27 -3.59 11.31
C ASN A 68 19.68 -3.34 9.90
N TRP A 69 20.37 -2.53 9.11
CA TRP A 69 19.96 -2.17 7.76
C TRP A 69 19.78 -3.38 6.84
N THR A 70 20.76 -4.27 6.75
CA THR A 70 20.69 -5.48 5.91
C THR A 70 19.49 -6.36 6.28
N HIS A 71 19.18 -6.50 7.56
CA HIS A 71 17.98 -7.21 8.02
C HIS A 71 16.70 -6.48 7.62
N GLY A 72 16.69 -5.14 7.65
CA GLY A 72 15.58 -4.32 7.18
C GLY A 72 15.31 -4.49 5.67
N VAL A 73 16.37 -4.48 4.85
CA VAL A 73 16.27 -4.74 3.41
C VAL A 73 15.74 -6.16 3.15
N PHE A 74 16.20 -7.16 3.92
CA PHE A 74 15.63 -8.51 3.86
C PHE A 74 14.13 -8.53 4.19
N ILE A 75 13.71 -7.88 5.29
CA ILE A 75 12.30 -7.77 5.68
C ILE A 75 11.46 -7.13 4.56
N GLY A 76 11.94 -6.02 3.97
CA GLY A 76 11.30 -5.37 2.83
C GLY A 76 11.17 -6.30 1.62
N SER A 77 12.23 -7.03 1.29
CA SER A 77 12.23 -7.99 0.17
C SER A 77 11.33 -9.22 0.40
N ALA A 78 11.13 -9.60 1.67
CA ALA A 78 10.33 -10.75 2.05
C ALA A 78 8.84 -10.41 2.29
N MET A 79 8.45 -9.15 2.05
CA MET A 79 7.07 -8.69 2.25
C MET A 79 6.06 -9.55 1.48
N ARG A 80 4.96 -9.87 2.18
CA ARG A 80 3.80 -10.56 1.62
C ARG A 80 2.52 -9.88 2.12
N SER A 81 1.50 -9.85 1.27
CA SER A 81 0.19 -9.27 1.60
C SER A 81 -0.93 -10.06 0.92
N GLU A 82 -2.10 -10.13 1.55
CA GLU A 82 -3.33 -10.51 0.85
C GLU A 82 -3.56 -9.60 -0.36
N ALA A 83 -3.98 -10.18 -1.48
CA ALA A 83 -4.40 -9.44 -2.66
C ALA A 83 -5.57 -8.50 -2.34
N THR A 84 -5.59 -7.35 -3.02
CA THR A 84 -6.63 -6.32 -2.86
C THR A 84 -7.29 -6.04 -4.21
N ALA A 85 -8.44 -5.37 -4.20
CA ALA A 85 -9.16 -4.97 -5.41
C ALA A 85 -8.46 -3.84 -6.21
N ALA A 86 -7.26 -3.42 -5.80
CA ALA A 86 -6.51 -2.37 -6.50
C ALA A 86 -5.98 -2.83 -7.87
N ALA A 87 -5.83 -4.14 -8.07
CA ALA A 87 -5.35 -4.76 -9.31
C ALA A 87 -6.29 -5.92 -9.72
N GLU A 88 -5.90 -6.67 -10.74
CA GLU A 88 -6.69 -7.78 -11.32
C GLU A 88 -6.73 -9.05 -10.45
N HIS A 89 -5.91 -9.14 -9.41
CA HIS A 89 -5.84 -10.30 -8.54
C HIS A 89 -7.11 -10.44 -7.69
N LYS A 90 -7.79 -11.57 -7.81
CA LYS A 90 -9.03 -11.88 -7.08
C LYS A 90 -8.75 -12.78 -5.88
N GLY A 91 -9.57 -12.60 -4.83
CA GLY A 91 -9.56 -13.44 -3.64
C GLY A 91 -8.49 -13.05 -2.61
N LYS A 92 -8.52 -13.69 -1.43
CA LYS A 92 -7.62 -13.43 -0.29
C LYS A 92 -6.33 -14.26 -0.36
N VAL A 93 -5.70 -14.32 -1.53
CA VAL A 93 -4.46 -15.07 -1.69
C VAL A 93 -3.29 -14.22 -1.19
N ILE A 94 -2.39 -14.83 -0.39
CA ILE A 94 -1.18 -14.17 0.10
C ILE A 94 -0.13 -14.17 -1.01
N MET A 95 0.20 -12.99 -1.51
CA MET A 95 1.19 -12.78 -2.56
C MET A 95 2.47 -12.16 -2.01
N HIS A 96 3.60 -12.41 -2.66
CA HIS A 96 4.81 -11.62 -2.44
C HIS A 96 4.60 -10.20 -2.98
N ASP A 97 5.05 -9.20 -2.23
CA ASP A 97 5.00 -7.79 -2.62
C ASP A 97 6.22 -7.04 -2.03
N PRO A 98 7.43 -7.36 -2.51
CA PRO A 98 8.68 -6.81 -1.97
C PRO A 98 8.65 -5.28 -2.01
N PHE A 99 8.91 -4.64 -0.87
CA PHE A 99 8.91 -3.18 -0.69
C PHE A 99 7.59 -2.49 -1.07
N ALA A 100 6.48 -3.22 -1.20
CA ALA A 100 5.24 -2.74 -1.83
C ALA A 100 5.43 -2.22 -3.27
N MET A 101 6.47 -2.72 -3.96
CA MET A 101 6.90 -2.28 -5.28
C MET A 101 6.69 -3.32 -6.38
N ARG A 102 6.06 -4.47 -6.09
CA ARG A 102 5.86 -5.54 -7.10
C ARG A 102 5.32 -5.03 -8.44
N PRO A 103 4.26 -4.20 -8.49
CA PRO A 103 3.74 -3.71 -9.76
C PRO A 103 4.45 -2.45 -10.29
N PHE A 104 5.49 -1.96 -9.61
CA PHE A 104 6.09 -0.63 -9.84
C PHE A 104 7.60 -0.64 -10.09
N PHE A 105 8.25 -1.81 -10.13
CA PHE A 105 9.68 -1.87 -10.45
C PHE A 105 9.96 -1.36 -11.86
N GLY A 106 10.74 -0.28 -11.96
CA GLY A 106 11.19 0.29 -13.23
C GLY A 106 12.45 -0.35 -13.81
N TYR A 107 13.11 -1.25 -13.06
CA TYR A 107 14.31 -1.98 -13.46
C TYR A 107 14.40 -3.32 -12.69
N ASN A 108 15.49 -4.06 -12.88
CA ASN A 108 15.68 -5.38 -12.28
C ASN A 108 15.58 -5.32 -10.74
N PHE A 109 14.69 -6.14 -10.15
CA PHE A 109 14.49 -6.20 -8.70
C PHE A 109 15.75 -6.60 -7.91
N GLY A 110 16.58 -7.49 -8.44
CA GLY A 110 17.84 -7.87 -7.77
C GLY A 110 18.80 -6.68 -7.66
N ASP A 111 18.87 -5.85 -8.71
CA ASP A 111 19.66 -4.62 -8.67
C ASP A 111 19.02 -3.56 -7.78
N TYR A 112 17.69 -3.53 -7.69
CA TYR A 112 16.96 -2.69 -6.72
C TYR A 112 17.33 -3.04 -5.28
N VAL A 113 17.37 -4.33 -4.95
CA VAL A 113 17.83 -4.80 -3.63
C VAL A 113 19.29 -4.42 -3.38
N LYS A 114 20.17 -4.59 -4.37
CA LYS A 114 21.58 -4.15 -4.25
C LYS A 114 21.70 -2.64 -4.02
N HIS A 115 20.86 -1.84 -4.66
CA HIS A 115 20.83 -0.39 -4.45
C HIS A 115 20.47 -0.06 -3.01
N TRP A 116 19.44 -0.70 -2.45
CA TRP A 116 19.09 -0.57 -1.02
C TRP A 116 20.24 -0.98 -0.10
N LEU A 117 20.92 -2.09 -0.39
CA LEU A 117 22.08 -2.56 0.39
C LEU A 117 23.31 -1.65 0.28
N SER A 118 23.38 -0.78 -0.74
CA SER A 118 24.51 0.13 -0.96
C SER A 118 24.39 1.46 -0.20
N MET A 119 23.21 1.73 0.36
CA MET A 119 22.96 2.84 1.29
C MET A 119 23.43 2.46 2.70
#